data_AF-A0A7R9QY94-F1
#
_entry.id   AF-A0A7R9QY94-F1
#
_cell.length_a   1.000
_cell.length_b   1.000
_cell.length_c   1.000
_cell.angle_alpha   90.00
_cell.angle_beta   90.00
_cell.angle_gamma   90.00
#
_symmetry.space_group_name_H-M   'P 1'
#
loop_
_entity.id
_entity.type
_entity.pdbx_description
1 polymer ?
#
loop_
_entity_poly.entity_id
_entity_poly.type
_entity_poly.pdbx_seq_one_letter_code
_entity_poly.pdbx_strand_id
1 'polypeptide(L)'
;MAYVLTGNLLTAKAVFITMALFNTLRTTLMTLFPYAIAQWAELTVSCSRIQTFLELGEMEPKTYNTKGFGDLAAFPKTNAKPKVIVNNISAKWSEGSPYETIQNISFNIKPGDLLAVIGPVGSGKSSLIMSILNELPVLEGSIQTVGTISYASQEAWSFNNSVRNNILFGSEYDEHRYRRVVHVCALERDLQIFPFGDKTLVGDKG
;
A
#
# COMPACT_ATOMS: atom_id res chain seq x y z
N MET A 1 20.15 -8.00 62.65
CA MET A 1 19.30 -7.97 63.86
C MET A 1 18.24 -9.07 63.86
N ALA A 2 17.33 -9.17 62.87
CA ALA A 2 16.30 -10.22 62.84
C ALA A 2 16.84 -11.67 62.88
N TYR A 3 17.96 -11.95 62.20
CA TYR A 3 18.60 -13.29 62.17
C TYR A 3 19.22 -13.72 63.52
N VAL A 4 19.62 -12.75 64.35
CA VAL A 4 20.14 -13.00 65.71
C VAL A 4 18.99 -13.18 66.69
N LEU A 5 17.90 -12.41 66.50
CA LEU A 5 16.68 -12.48 67.31
C LEU A 5 15.93 -13.82 67.17
N THR A 6 16.17 -14.59 66.11
CA THR A 6 15.64 -15.95 65.93
C THR A 6 16.53 -17.05 66.53
N GLY A 7 17.58 -16.68 67.29
CA GLY A 7 18.43 -17.62 68.03
C GLY A 7 19.63 -18.19 67.27
N ASN A 8 19.93 -17.68 66.06
CA ASN A 8 21.04 -18.17 65.24
C ASN A 8 22.35 -17.38 65.48
N LEU A 9 23.49 -18.08 65.50
CA LEU A 9 24.83 -17.49 65.61
C LEU A 9 25.26 -16.80 64.31
N LEU A 10 25.62 -15.52 64.39
CA LEU A 10 26.15 -14.74 63.26
C LEU A 10 27.49 -15.32 62.78
N THR A 11 27.46 -16.06 61.68
CA THR A 11 28.67 -16.55 61.00
C THR A 11 28.97 -15.67 59.80
N ALA A 12 30.24 -15.34 59.54
CA ALA A 12 30.66 -14.52 58.40
C ALA A 12 30.09 -15.02 57.05
N LYS A 13 30.01 -16.34 56.86
CA LYS A 13 29.39 -16.98 55.69
C LYS A 13 27.94 -16.53 55.46
N ALA A 14 27.12 -16.46 56.50
CA ALA A 14 25.71 -16.05 56.40
C ALA A 14 25.59 -14.57 56.05
N VAL A 15 26.48 -13.72 56.58
CA VAL A 15 26.51 -12.29 56.27
C VAL A 15 26.88 -12.05 54.81
N PHE A 16 27.91 -12.72 54.29
CA PHE A 16 28.30 -12.57 52.88
C PHE A 16 27.24 -13.09 51.91
N ILE A 17 26.59 -14.23 52.21
CA ILE A 17 25.51 -14.77 51.37
C ILE A 17 24.30 -13.83 51.37
N THR A 18 23.88 -13.32 52.54
CA THR A 18 22.74 -12.40 52.61
C THR A 18 23.03 -11.06 51.92
N MET A 19 24.26 -10.54 52.02
CA MET A 19 24.69 -9.32 51.31
C MET A 19 24.70 -9.53 49.78
N ALA A 20 25.18 -10.66 49.29
CA ALA A 20 25.17 -10.98 47.86
C ALA A 20 23.74 -11.12 47.31
N LEU A 21 22.86 -11.81 48.04
CA LEU A 21 21.44 -11.93 47.68
C LEU A 21 20.74 -10.57 47.71
N PHE A 22 21.01 -9.75 48.72
CA PHE A 22 20.44 -8.41 48.84
C PHE A 22 20.88 -7.51 47.68
N ASN A 23 22.15 -7.53 47.29
CA ASN A 23 22.65 -6.77 46.16
C ASN A 23 22.02 -7.22 44.84
N THR A 24 21.81 -8.52 44.65
CA THR A 24 21.13 -9.06 43.46
C THR A 24 19.67 -8.59 43.41
N LEU A 25 18.96 -8.72 44.54
CA LEU A 25 17.56 -8.29 44.66
C LEU A 25 17.41 -6.78 44.49
N ARG A 26 18.37 -6.00 45.01
CA ARG A 26 18.43 -4.55 44.82
C ARG A 26 18.51 -4.19 43.34
N THR A 27 19.38 -4.85 42.57
CA THR A 27 19.49 -4.61 41.13
C THR A 27 18.18 -4.96 40.42
N THR A 28 17.59 -6.12 40.68
CA THR A 28 16.33 -6.52 40.03
C THR A 28 15.18 -5.54 40.33
N LEU A 29 15.03 -5.10 41.58
CA LEU A 29 13.93 -4.23 41.98
C LEU A 29 14.15 -2.76 41.62
N MET A 30 15.39 -2.27 41.70
CA MET A 30 15.67 -0.84 41.47
C MET A 30 15.94 -0.51 40.00
N THR A 31 16.43 -1.46 39.19
CA THR A 31 16.78 -1.18 37.79
C THR A 31 15.95 -1.97 36.79
N LEU A 32 15.86 -3.29 36.92
CA LEU A 32 15.18 -4.13 35.92
C LEU A 32 13.65 -3.94 35.96
N PHE A 33 13.06 -3.86 37.16
CA PHE A 33 11.61 -3.77 37.30
C PHE A 33 11.02 -2.44 36.77
N PRO A 34 11.57 -1.25 37.11
CA PRO A 34 11.08 0.01 36.54
C PRO A 34 11.30 0.07 35.02
N TYR A 35 12.44 -0.45 34.54
CA TYR A 35 12.71 -0.55 33.11
C TYR A 35 11.69 -1.43 32.40
N ALA A 36 11.35 -2.60 32.96
CA ALA A 36 10.33 -3.48 32.41
C ALA A 36 8.95 -2.81 32.35
N ILE A 37 8.55 -2.06 33.39
CA ILE A 37 7.29 -1.29 33.38
C ILE A 37 7.30 -0.26 32.26
N ALA A 38 8.40 0.49 32.10
CA ALA A 38 8.52 1.50 31.06
C ALA A 38 8.41 0.88 29.66
N GLN A 39 9.14 -0.22 29.41
CA GLN A 39 9.08 -0.96 28.15
C GLN A 39 7.69 -1.56 27.89
N TRP A 40 7.01 -2.03 28.94
CA TRP A 40 5.65 -2.56 28.81
C TRP A 40 4.64 -1.46 28.45
N ALA A 41 4.79 -0.26 29.01
CA ALA A 41 3.98 0.89 28.64
C ALA A 41 4.22 1.30 27.16
N GLU A 42 5.48 1.37 26.73
CA GLU A 42 5.84 1.67 25.33
C GLU A 42 5.30 0.63 24.33
N LEU A 43 5.38 -0.66 24.70
CA LEU A 43 4.82 -1.75 23.91
C LEU A 43 3.30 -1.61 23.78
N THR A 44 2.61 -1.33 24.88
CA THR A 44 1.14 -1.21 24.89
C THR A 44 0.68 -0.08 23.97
N VAL A 45 1.34 1.08 24.01
CA VAL A 45 1.04 2.20 23.10
C VAL A 45 1.33 1.82 21.64
N SER A 46 2.44 1.10 21.39
CA SER A 46 2.80 0.66 20.04
C SER A 46 1.79 -0.34 19.47
N CYS A 47 1.37 -1.33 20.26
CA CYS A 47 0.33 -2.27 19.90
C CYS A 47 -1.01 -1.57 19.66
N SER A 48 -1.37 -0.60 20.50
CA SER A 48 -2.59 0.19 20.31
C SER A 48 -2.58 0.95 18.98
N ARG A 49 -1.46 1.58 18.59
CA ARG A 49 -1.35 2.26 17.29
C ARG A 49 -1.51 1.30 16.11
N ILE A 50 -0.87 0.13 16.17
CA ILE A 50 -0.98 -0.90 15.13
C ILE A 50 -2.42 -1.39 15.05
N GLN A 51 -3.06 -1.64 16.18
CA GLN A 51 -4.46 -2.04 16.24
C GLN A 51 -5.36 -0.98 15.63
N THR A 52 -5.20 0.30 16.01
CA THR A 52 -5.97 1.40 15.41
C THR A 52 -5.82 1.46 13.91
N PHE A 53 -4.62 1.22 13.36
CA PHE A 53 -4.40 1.17 11.92
C PHE A 53 -5.10 -0.02 11.26
N LEU A 54 -4.98 -1.22 11.84
CA LEU A 54 -5.60 -2.45 11.32
C LEU A 54 -7.13 -2.46 11.46
N GLU A 55 -7.68 -1.68 12.39
CA GLU A 55 -9.11 -1.49 12.60
C GLU A 55 -9.70 -0.36 11.74
N LEU A 56 -8.88 0.36 10.96
CA LEU A 56 -9.41 1.33 10.00
C LEU A 56 -10.36 0.61 9.05
N GLY A 57 -11.46 1.28 8.71
CA GLY A 57 -12.42 0.76 7.75
C GLY A 57 -11.73 0.53 6.41
N GLU A 58 -11.76 -0.71 5.94
CA GLU A 58 -11.36 -1.01 4.57
C GLU A 58 -12.29 -0.27 3.61
N MET A 59 -11.70 0.29 2.55
CA MET A 59 -12.49 0.86 1.47
C MET A 59 -13.18 -0.31 0.78
N GLU A 60 -14.46 -0.55 1.12
CA GLU A 60 -15.19 -1.60 0.45
C GLU A 60 -15.16 -1.32 -1.05
N PRO A 61 -14.71 -2.27 -1.89
CA PRO A 61 -14.88 -2.16 -3.32
C PRO A 61 -16.38 -2.23 -3.54
N LYS A 62 -17.05 -1.07 -3.56
CA LYS A 62 -18.45 -0.96 -3.95
C LYS A 62 -18.51 -1.63 -5.31
N THR A 63 -19.03 -2.85 -5.31
CA THR A 63 -18.98 -3.73 -6.47
C THR A 63 -20.04 -3.19 -7.42
N TYR A 64 -19.67 -2.19 -8.21
CA TYR A 64 -20.52 -1.63 -9.25
C TYR A 64 -20.67 -2.65 -10.38
N ASN A 65 -21.33 -3.78 -10.14
CA ASN A 65 -21.52 -4.87 -11.10
C ASN A 65 -20.29 -5.13 -12.01
N THR A 66 -19.09 -4.99 -11.46
CA THR A 66 -17.85 -5.44 -12.07
C THR A 66 -17.84 -6.94 -11.84
N LYS A 67 -18.49 -7.69 -12.74
CA LYS A 67 -18.41 -9.16 -12.81
C LYS A 67 -16.99 -9.67 -13.16
N GLY A 68 -15.94 -9.06 -12.64
CA GLY A 68 -14.56 -9.35 -13.04
C GLY A 68 -13.47 -8.70 -12.20
N PHE A 69 -13.74 -8.29 -10.96
CA PHE A 69 -12.71 -7.80 -10.04
C PHE A 69 -12.66 -8.58 -8.71
N GLY A 70 -13.00 -9.87 -8.79
CA GLY A 70 -12.62 -10.87 -7.79
C GLY A 70 -11.70 -11.86 -8.49
N ASP A 71 -10.54 -12.11 -7.90
CA ASP A 71 -9.42 -12.94 -8.39
C ASP A 71 -8.51 -12.31 -9.45
N LEU A 72 -7.44 -11.67 -8.95
CA LEU A 72 -6.18 -11.42 -9.67
C LEU A 72 -5.54 -12.72 -10.25
N ALA A 73 -6.09 -13.89 -9.92
CA ALA A 73 -5.64 -15.20 -10.39
C ALA A 73 -6.38 -15.73 -11.63
N ALA A 74 -7.47 -15.09 -12.08
CA ALA A 74 -8.19 -15.54 -13.27
C ALA A 74 -8.87 -14.36 -13.96
N PHE A 75 -8.15 -13.69 -14.88
CA PHE A 75 -8.78 -12.80 -15.86
C PHE A 75 -9.91 -13.58 -16.54
N PRO A 76 -11.19 -13.33 -16.24
CA PRO A 76 -12.25 -14.04 -16.90
C PRO A 76 -12.20 -13.54 -18.33
N LYS A 77 -11.82 -14.41 -19.27
CA LYS A 77 -11.97 -14.18 -20.71
C LYS A 77 -13.47 -14.07 -20.99
N THR A 78 -14.06 -12.94 -20.64
CA THR A 78 -15.40 -12.58 -21.03
C THR A 78 -15.32 -12.31 -22.52
N ASN A 79 -16.06 -13.10 -23.32
CA ASN A 79 -16.24 -12.84 -24.76
C ASN A 79 -17.03 -11.53 -25.03
N ALA A 80 -17.26 -10.73 -24.00
CA ALA A 80 -17.96 -9.46 -24.09
C ALA A 80 -17.01 -8.39 -24.63
N LYS A 81 -17.50 -7.61 -25.60
CA LYS A 81 -16.73 -6.48 -26.12
C LYS A 81 -16.47 -5.44 -25.02
N PRO A 82 -15.25 -4.89 -24.92
CA PRO A 82 -14.90 -3.96 -23.86
C PRO A 82 -15.74 -2.68 -23.96
N LYS A 83 -16.25 -2.19 -22.83
CA LYS A 83 -17.07 -0.97 -22.78
C LYS A 83 -16.92 -0.27 -21.45
N VAL A 84 -17.06 1.06 -21.48
CA VAL A 84 -17.11 1.90 -20.28
C VAL A 84 -18.36 2.77 -20.36
N ILE A 85 -19.27 2.60 -19.41
CA ILE A 85 -20.49 3.40 -19.31
C ILE A 85 -20.46 4.16 -18.00
N VAL A 86 -20.60 5.48 -18.09
CA VAL A 86 -20.63 6.39 -16.95
C VAL A 86 -21.96 7.13 -17.02
N ASN A 87 -22.76 7.04 -15.95
CA ASN A 87 -24.09 7.62 -15.87
C ASN A 87 -24.21 8.54 -14.65
N ASN A 88 -24.32 9.84 -14.91
CA ASN A 88 -24.57 10.94 -13.98
C ASN A 88 -23.71 10.84 -12.72
N ILE A 89 -22.40 10.66 -12.89
CA ILE A 89 -21.52 10.47 -11.74
C ILE A 89 -21.21 11.79 -11.04
N SER A 90 -21.25 11.75 -9.72
CA SER A 90 -20.72 12.79 -8.83
C SER A 90 -19.80 12.18 -7.78
N ALA A 91 -18.64 12.80 -7.54
CA ALA A 91 -17.62 12.26 -6.64
C ALA A 91 -16.82 13.35 -5.92
N LYS A 92 -16.33 13.03 -4.71
CA LYS A 92 -15.49 13.90 -3.87
C LYS A 92 -14.41 13.10 -3.14
N TRP A 93 -13.23 13.70 -2.95
CA TRP A 93 -12.10 13.07 -2.26
C TRP A 93 -12.23 13.03 -0.74
N SER A 94 -12.91 14.03 -0.16
CA SER A 94 -13.10 14.13 1.28
C SER A 94 -14.56 14.38 1.59
N GLU A 95 -15.09 13.65 2.57
CA GLU A 95 -16.49 13.83 2.99
C GLU A 95 -16.76 15.24 3.50
N GLY A 96 -15.77 15.88 4.12
CA GLY A 96 -15.85 17.25 4.62
C GLY A 96 -15.68 18.34 3.56
N SER A 97 -15.41 18.00 2.31
CA SER A 97 -15.37 18.99 1.22
C SER A 97 -16.80 19.46 0.91
N PRO A 98 -17.07 20.77 0.92
CA PRO A 98 -18.38 21.30 0.52
C PRO A 98 -18.62 21.20 -1.00
N TYR A 99 -17.56 20.95 -1.78
CA TYR A 99 -17.64 20.87 -3.23
C TYR A 99 -17.34 19.46 -3.73
N GLU A 100 -18.17 18.97 -4.64
CA GLU A 100 -17.89 17.77 -5.42
C GLU A 100 -16.82 18.07 -6.47
N THR A 101 -15.82 17.20 -6.58
CA THR A 101 -14.72 17.35 -7.54
C THR A 101 -15.18 17.06 -8.97
N ILE A 102 -16.17 16.17 -9.10
CA ILE A 102 -16.81 15.79 -10.36
C ILE A 102 -18.31 15.85 -10.15
N GLN A 103 -19.04 16.40 -11.12
CA GLN A 103 -20.48 16.59 -11.03
C GLN A 103 -21.17 16.20 -12.34
N ASN A 104 -22.20 15.36 -12.25
CA ASN A 104 -23.12 15.03 -13.32
C ASN A 104 -22.45 14.66 -14.67
N ILE A 105 -21.44 13.79 -14.63
CA ILE A 105 -20.74 13.33 -15.84
C ILE A 105 -21.42 12.07 -16.40
N SER A 106 -21.72 12.09 -17.70
CA SER A 106 -22.31 10.97 -18.44
C SER A 106 -21.63 10.76 -19.79
N PHE A 107 -21.17 9.54 -20.05
CA PHE A 107 -20.66 9.15 -21.37
C PHE A 107 -20.62 7.62 -21.54
N ASN A 108 -20.53 7.17 -22.79
CA ASN A 108 -20.46 5.75 -23.14
C ASN A 108 -19.37 5.55 -24.20
N ILE A 109 -18.37 4.72 -23.88
CA ILE A 109 -17.25 4.37 -24.76
C ILE A 109 -17.46 2.95 -25.27
N LYS A 110 -17.55 2.82 -26.60
CA LYS A 110 -17.67 1.54 -27.29
C LYS A 110 -16.28 1.04 -27.73
N PRO A 111 -16.16 -0.25 -28.08
CA PRO A 111 -14.90 -0.77 -28.62
C PRO A 111 -14.47 -0.02 -29.88
N GLY A 112 -13.23 0.46 -29.89
CA GLY A 112 -12.65 1.22 -31.00
C GLY A 112 -12.80 2.73 -30.88
N ASP A 113 -13.55 3.24 -29.90
CA ASP A 113 -13.68 4.67 -29.67
C ASP A 113 -12.41 5.24 -28.99
N LEU A 114 -12.02 6.44 -29.39
CA LEU A 114 -10.99 7.24 -28.72
C LEU A 114 -11.65 8.48 -28.09
N LEU A 115 -11.69 8.53 -26.77
CA LEU A 115 -12.19 9.68 -26.01
C LEU A 115 -11.02 10.51 -25.49
N ALA A 116 -11.03 11.81 -25.77
CA ALA A 116 -10.09 12.77 -25.20
C ALA A 116 -10.80 13.65 -24.16
N VAL A 117 -10.23 13.75 -22.96
CA VAL A 117 -10.72 14.63 -21.88
C VAL A 117 -9.78 15.82 -21.74
N ILE A 118 -10.27 17.03 -22.01
CA ILE A 118 -9.50 18.28 -21.96
C ILE A 118 -10.11 19.26 -20.97
N GLY A 119 -9.28 20.11 -20.38
CA GLY A 119 -9.73 21.12 -19.40
C GLY A 119 -8.57 21.69 -18.59
N PRO A 120 -8.78 22.80 -17.86
CA PRO A 120 -7.73 23.49 -17.10
C PRO A 120 -7.18 22.61 -15.96
N VAL A 121 -6.00 22.96 -15.44
CA VAL A 121 -5.43 22.29 -14.25
C VAL A 121 -6.40 22.42 -13.08
N GLY A 122 -6.61 21.31 -12.35
CA GLY A 122 -7.59 21.28 -11.24
C GLY A 122 -9.04 21.01 -11.65
N SER A 123 -9.36 20.84 -12.95
CA SER A 123 -10.74 20.60 -13.41
C SER A 123 -11.28 19.17 -13.16
N GLY A 124 -10.62 18.36 -12.33
CA GLY A 124 -11.09 17.00 -12.01
C GLY A 124 -10.80 15.91 -13.05
N LYS A 125 -9.94 16.13 -14.06
CA LYS A 125 -9.61 15.13 -15.09
C LYS A 125 -9.01 13.84 -14.51
N SER A 126 -7.97 13.99 -13.68
CA SER A 126 -7.32 12.85 -13.03
C SER A 126 -8.30 12.16 -12.07
N SER A 127 -9.11 12.94 -11.34
CA SER A 127 -10.19 12.41 -10.49
C SER A 127 -11.18 11.56 -11.29
N LEU A 128 -11.53 11.97 -12.52
CA LEU A 128 -12.45 11.21 -13.37
C LEU A 128 -11.87 9.85 -13.74
N ILE A 129 -10.58 9.81 -14.07
CA ILE A 129 -9.88 8.55 -14.34
C ILE A 129 -9.85 7.69 -13.08
N MET A 130 -9.56 8.27 -11.90
CA MET A 130 -9.58 7.55 -10.63
C MET A 130 -10.97 6.99 -10.28
N SER A 131 -12.06 7.69 -10.62
CA SER A 131 -13.41 7.15 -10.46
C SER A 131 -13.67 5.95 -11.37
N ILE A 132 -13.16 5.97 -12.62
CA ILE A 132 -13.28 4.82 -13.55
C ILE A 132 -12.49 3.61 -13.05
N LEU A 133 -11.34 3.85 -12.41
CA LEU A 133 -10.50 2.83 -11.77
C LEU A 133 -11.06 2.33 -10.44
N ASN A 134 -12.18 2.89 -9.96
CA ASN A 134 -12.77 2.61 -8.66
C ASN A 134 -11.89 3.01 -7.45
N GLU A 135 -10.93 3.92 -7.65
CA GLU A 135 -10.07 4.48 -6.59
C GLU A 135 -10.71 5.69 -5.91
N LEU A 136 -11.53 6.46 -6.65
CA LEU A 136 -12.31 7.57 -6.11
C LEU A 136 -13.79 7.16 -5.99
N PRO A 137 -14.32 6.95 -4.76
CA PRO A 137 -15.69 6.54 -4.55
C PRO A 137 -16.69 7.52 -5.15
N VAL A 138 -17.69 6.97 -5.84
CA VAL A 138 -18.78 7.73 -6.42
C VAL A 138 -19.90 7.88 -5.37
N LEU A 139 -20.42 9.11 -5.23
CA LEU A 139 -21.54 9.43 -4.35
C LEU A 139 -22.87 9.12 -5.02
N GLU A 140 -23.03 9.60 -6.25
CA GLU A 140 -24.24 9.48 -7.06
C GLU A 140 -23.90 8.97 -8.46
N GLY A 141 -24.84 8.24 -9.07
CA GLY A 141 -24.66 7.68 -10.42
C GLY A 141 -24.05 6.29 -10.42
N SER A 142 -23.59 5.85 -11.60
CA SER A 142 -22.99 4.52 -11.77
C SER A 142 -21.90 4.50 -12.84
N ILE A 143 -20.89 3.66 -12.60
CA ILE A 143 -19.83 3.35 -13.56
C ILE A 143 -19.87 1.85 -13.83
N GLN A 144 -19.88 1.47 -15.11
CA GLN A 144 -19.78 0.08 -15.55
C GLN A 144 -18.58 -0.07 -16.46
N THR A 145 -17.62 -0.88 -16.05
CA THR A 145 -16.45 -1.28 -16.86
C THR A 145 -16.55 -2.76 -17.21
N VAL A 146 -16.35 -3.09 -18.49
CA VAL A 146 -16.32 -4.47 -18.99
C VAL A 146 -15.01 -4.69 -19.72
N GLY A 147 -14.28 -5.74 -19.34
CA GLY A 147 -12.98 -6.11 -19.90
C GLY A 147 -11.82 -5.81 -18.93
N THR A 148 -10.61 -5.75 -19.47
CA THR A 148 -9.40 -5.44 -18.73
C THR A 148 -9.05 -3.97 -18.88
N ILE A 149 -8.64 -3.32 -17.79
CA ILE A 149 -8.21 -1.92 -17.78
C ILE A 149 -6.68 -1.89 -17.69
N SER A 150 -6.06 -1.02 -18.48
CA SER A 150 -4.65 -0.64 -18.35
C SER A 150 -4.58 0.84 -18.06
N TYR A 151 -3.79 1.24 -17.06
CA TYR A 151 -3.65 2.63 -16.64
C TYR A 151 -2.20 3.08 -16.81
N ALA A 152 -2.01 4.29 -17.34
CA ALA A 152 -0.73 4.97 -17.40
C ALA A 152 -0.88 6.29 -16.64
N SER A 153 -0.18 6.42 -15.53
CA SER A 153 -0.22 7.58 -14.65
C SER A 153 0.57 8.75 -15.22
N GLN A 154 0.27 9.96 -14.72
CA GLN A 154 1.02 11.17 -15.05
C GLN A 154 2.49 11.08 -14.59
N GLU A 155 2.71 10.50 -13.42
CA GLU A 155 4.04 10.18 -12.88
C GLU A 155 4.22 8.66 -12.93
N ALA A 156 5.23 8.19 -13.65
CA ALA A 156 5.51 6.77 -13.77
C ALA A 156 6.02 6.20 -12.44
N TRP A 157 5.45 5.08 -12.00
CA TRP A 157 5.95 4.35 -10.83
C TRP A 157 7.13 3.45 -11.25
N SER A 158 8.28 3.62 -10.59
CA SER A 158 9.45 2.76 -10.77
C SER A 158 9.82 2.10 -9.45
N PHE A 159 10.09 0.79 -9.48
CA PHE A 159 10.63 0.05 -8.36
C PHE A 159 12.15 0.02 -8.41
N ASN A 160 12.75 -0.10 -7.22
CA ASN A 160 14.19 -0.38 -7.03
C ASN A 160 14.54 -1.78 -7.58
N ASN A 161 14.67 -1.89 -8.90
CA ASN A 161 14.89 -3.14 -9.63
C ASN A 161 15.45 -2.85 -11.04
N SER A 162 15.75 -3.90 -11.80
CA SER A 162 16.17 -3.76 -13.20
C SER A 162 15.08 -3.13 -14.07
N VAL A 163 15.47 -2.42 -15.14
CA VAL A 163 14.54 -1.90 -16.17
C VAL A 163 13.62 -3.01 -16.68
N ARG A 164 14.16 -4.21 -16.95
CA ARG A 164 13.39 -5.38 -17.36
C ARG A 164 12.28 -5.73 -16.37
N ASN A 165 12.59 -5.80 -15.09
CA ASN A 165 11.60 -6.16 -14.07
C ASN A 165 10.56 -5.05 -13.87
N ASN A 166 10.94 -3.79 -14.04
CA ASN A 166 10.00 -2.68 -14.08
C ASN A 166 9.04 -2.77 -15.28
N ILE A 167 9.52 -3.20 -16.46
CA ILE A 167 8.67 -3.45 -17.64
C ILE A 167 7.77 -4.68 -17.45
N LEU A 168 8.27 -5.75 -16.86
CA LEU A 168 7.50 -6.98 -16.62
C LEU A 168 6.45 -6.81 -15.52
N PHE A 169 6.73 -5.98 -14.52
CA PHE A 169 5.82 -5.64 -13.41
C PHE A 169 5.22 -6.89 -12.74
N GLY A 170 6.06 -7.90 -12.49
CA GLY A 170 5.66 -9.18 -11.88
C GLY A 170 5.15 -10.26 -12.85
N SER A 171 5.00 -9.94 -14.15
CA SER A 171 4.68 -10.94 -15.18
C SER A 171 5.87 -11.84 -15.50
N GLU A 172 5.60 -13.07 -15.95
CA GLU A 172 6.64 -13.97 -16.48
C GLU A 172 7.34 -13.39 -17.72
N TYR A 173 8.63 -13.67 -17.87
CA TYR A 173 9.41 -13.21 -19.00
C TYR A 173 9.10 -14.03 -20.26
N ASP A 174 8.37 -13.42 -21.19
CA ASP A 174 8.20 -13.89 -22.56
C ASP A 174 9.06 -13.02 -23.48
N GLU A 175 10.10 -13.60 -24.07
CA GLU A 175 11.04 -12.90 -24.93
C GLU A 175 10.40 -12.23 -26.15
N HIS A 176 9.44 -12.90 -26.80
CA HIS A 176 8.76 -12.36 -27.99
C HIS A 176 7.85 -11.18 -27.61
N ARG A 177 7.10 -11.32 -26.51
CA ARG A 177 6.27 -10.22 -26.00
C ARG A 177 7.14 -9.06 -25.55
N TYR A 178 8.22 -9.33 -24.81
CA TYR A 178 9.12 -8.31 -24.28
C TYR A 178 9.77 -7.49 -25.39
N ARG A 179 10.37 -8.16 -26.39
CA ARG A 179 10.98 -7.48 -27.54
C ARG A 179 9.97 -6.62 -28.31
N ARG A 180 8.72 -7.10 -28.49
CA ARG A 180 7.66 -6.29 -29.12
C ARG A 180 7.31 -5.05 -28.30
N VAL A 181 7.20 -5.17 -26.98
CA VAL A 181 6.91 -4.02 -26.10
C VAL A 181 8.03 -2.99 -26.19
N VAL A 182 9.30 -3.42 -26.08
CA VAL A 182 10.48 -2.55 -26.21
C VAL A 182 10.48 -1.81 -27.56
N HIS A 183 10.15 -2.52 -28.64
CA HIS A 183 10.09 -1.95 -29.99
C HIS A 183 8.96 -0.92 -30.14
N VAL A 184 7.72 -1.27 -29.75
CA VAL A 184 6.54 -0.41 -29.88
C VAL A 184 6.63 0.83 -28.98
N CYS A 185 7.25 0.70 -27.81
CA CYS A 185 7.54 1.82 -26.90
C CYS A 185 8.82 2.59 -27.29
N ALA A 186 9.50 2.20 -28.38
CA ALA A 186 10.73 2.82 -28.87
C ALA A 186 11.89 2.87 -27.86
N LEU A 187 11.94 1.92 -26.91
CA LEU A 187 12.94 1.86 -25.84
C LEU A 187 14.28 1.24 -26.28
N GLU A 188 14.39 0.74 -27.50
CA GLU A 188 15.60 0.04 -27.99
C GLU A 188 16.86 0.90 -27.87
N ARG A 189 16.75 2.20 -28.19
CA ARG A 189 17.87 3.14 -28.12
C ARG A 189 18.28 3.42 -26.68
N ASP A 190 17.31 3.63 -25.79
CA ASP A 190 17.57 3.90 -24.38
C ASP A 190 18.27 2.71 -23.72
N LEU A 191 17.81 1.50 -24.00
CA LEU A 191 18.43 0.28 -23.53
C LEU A 191 19.86 0.10 -24.07
N GLN A 192 20.21 0.56 -25.27
CA GLN A 192 21.58 0.49 -25.78
C GLN A 192 22.54 1.43 -25.05
N ILE A 193 22.03 2.56 -24.53
CA ILE A 193 22.85 3.57 -23.83
C ILE A 193 23.12 3.13 -22.38
N PHE A 194 22.24 2.30 -21.80
CA PHE A 194 22.42 1.84 -20.43
C PHE A 194 23.61 0.87 -20.26
N PRO A 195 24.40 0.99 -19.17
CA PRO A 195 25.60 0.18 -18.95
C PRO A 195 25.38 -1.33 -19.01
N PHE A 196 24.21 -1.81 -18.56
CA PHE A 196 23.85 -3.24 -18.55
C PHE A 196 22.57 -3.52 -19.35
N GLY A 197 22.24 -2.63 -20.29
CA GLY A 197 21.00 -2.72 -21.06
C GLY A 197 19.76 -2.74 -20.17
N ASP A 198 18.87 -3.69 -20.42
CA ASP A 198 17.65 -3.89 -19.66
C ASP A 198 17.85 -4.46 -18.24
N LYS A 199 19.06 -4.94 -17.93
CA LYS A 199 19.44 -5.37 -16.57
C LYS A 199 19.92 -4.23 -15.69
N THR A 200 20.04 -3.03 -16.25
CA THR A 200 20.45 -1.84 -15.49
C THR A 200 19.46 -1.57 -14.38
N LEU A 201 19.97 -1.33 -13.18
CA LEU A 201 19.16 -1.06 -11.98
C LEU A 201 18.66 0.38 -12.03
N VAL A 202 17.36 0.55 -11.76
CA VAL A 202 16.68 1.84 -11.63
C VAL A 202 16.35 2.02 -10.16
N GLY A 203 16.69 3.18 -9.61
CA GLY A 203 16.50 3.52 -8.20
C GLY A 203 15.37 4.54 -7.96
N ASP A 204 15.19 4.97 -6.70
CA ASP A 204 14.21 5.98 -6.27
C ASP A 204 14.28 7.35 -6.99
N LYS A 205 15.31 7.60 -7.82
CA LYS A 205 15.47 8.84 -8.60
C LYS A 205 15.46 8.64 -10.13
N GLY A 206 15.16 7.43 -10.59
CA GLY A 206 15.36 7.03 -11.99
C GLY A 206 16.81 6.66 -12.29
#